data_AF-A0A924TUM7-F1
#
_entry.id   AF-A0A924TUM7-F1
#
_cell.length_a   1.000
_cell.length_b   1.000
_cell.length_c   1.000
_cell.angle_alpha   90.00
_cell.angle_beta   90.00
_cell.angle_gamma   90.00
#
_symmetry.space_group_name_H-M   'P 1'
#
loop_
_entity.id
_entity.type
_entity.pdbx_description
1 polymer ?
#
loop_
_entity_poly.entity_id
_entity_poly.type
_entity_poly.pdbx_seq_one_letter_code
_entity_poly.pdbx_strand_id
1 'polypeptide(L)'
;MPSWLLALDRHFPIRYLTLTATLGLLILGSCLWLQTDTSHGWASALVAVGALGLVTGLRDLRQTRHALLRNYPVIGHLRFLFEWIRPEIRQYFLESDGEAVPFSRQQRSLVYQRSKAEPDKRPFGTQKNVMEAGHEWLNHSLQPSTVASHDFRIRIGGERCSQPYSASLFNISAMSFGALSANAIQSLNGGAQRGGFAHDTGEGSISVHHRVHGGGLVWEIGSGYFGCRNDDGTFNAEKFSANATDPQVKLIELKLSQGAKPGHGGVLPGPKVTAEIAAARGVPEGVDCVSPA
;
A
#
# COMPACT_ATOMS: atom_id res chain seq x y z
N MET A 1 -12.99 -28.29 -26.19
CA MET A 1 -13.83 -29.15 -25.31
C MET A 1 -14.00 -30.50 -25.98
N PRO A 2 -13.92 -31.60 -25.23
CA PRO A 2 -14.26 -32.94 -25.73
C PRO A 2 -15.61 -32.95 -26.46
N SER A 3 -15.70 -33.71 -27.56
CA SER A 3 -16.89 -33.77 -28.43
C SER A 3 -18.15 -34.22 -27.69
N TRP A 4 -18.02 -35.08 -26.69
CA TRP A 4 -19.13 -35.57 -25.87
C TRP A 4 -19.74 -34.48 -24.97
N LEU A 5 -18.94 -33.52 -24.48
CA LEU A 5 -19.45 -32.38 -23.72
C LEU A 5 -20.28 -31.44 -24.61
N LEU A 6 -19.85 -31.21 -25.85
CA LEU A 6 -20.61 -30.40 -26.81
C LEU A 6 -21.93 -31.07 -27.22
N ALA A 7 -22.00 -32.40 -27.19
CA ALA A 7 -23.25 -33.12 -27.39
C ALA A 7 -24.19 -32.97 -26.17
N LEU A 8 -23.64 -33.04 -24.96
CA LEU A 8 -24.40 -32.91 -23.71
C LEU A 8 -24.97 -31.50 -23.52
N ASP A 9 -24.18 -30.47 -23.82
CA ASP A 9 -24.58 -29.05 -23.71
C ASP A 9 -25.76 -28.67 -24.61
N ARG A 10 -25.91 -29.36 -25.76
CA ARG A 10 -27.03 -29.16 -26.69
C ARG A 10 -28.38 -29.60 -26.11
N HIS A 11 -28.38 -30.57 -25.20
CA HIS A 11 -29.60 -31.07 -24.58
C HIS A 11 -29.82 -30.47 -23.18
N PHE A 12 -28.74 -30.21 -22.45
CA PHE A 12 -28.79 -29.60 -21.13
C PHE A 12 -27.54 -28.75 -20.90
N PRO A 13 -27.69 -27.43 -20.61
CA PRO A 13 -26.53 -26.57 -20.42
C PRO A 13 -25.64 -27.09 -19.27
N ILE A 14 -24.40 -27.44 -19.59
CA ILE A 14 -23.44 -28.04 -18.65
C ILE A 14 -23.24 -27.15 -17.42
N ARG A 15 -23.38 -25.85 -17.59
CA ARG A 15 -23.24 -24.84 -16.53
C ARG A 15 -24.19 -25.04 -15.35
N TYR A 16 -25.31 -25.75 -15.53
CA TYR A 16 -26.27 -26.05 -14.46
C TYR A 16 -26.16 -27.47 -13.90
N LEU A 17 -25.21 -28.27 -14.38
CA LEU A 17 -25.09 -29.70 -14.03
C LEU A 17 -24.87 -29.92 -12.53
N THR A 18 -24.10 -29.05 -11.88
CA THR A 18 -23.90 -29.12 -10.42
C THR A 18 -25.13 -28.72 -9.63
N LEU A 19 -25.93 -27.78 -10.14
CA LEU A 19 -27.19 -27.38 -9.50
C LEU A 19 -28.27 -28.45 -9.65
N THR A 20 -28.32 -29.14 -10.79
CA THR A 20 -29.26 -30.26 -10.97
C THR A 20 -28.80 -31.49 -10.19
N ALA A 21 -27.50 -31.72 -10.03
CA ALA A 21 -26.97 -32.75 -9.17
C ALA A 21 -27.34 -32.53 -7.69
N THR A 22 -27.29 -31.29 -7.18
CA THR A 22 -27.69 -31.00 -5.78
C THR A 22 -29.19 -31.23 -5.57
N LEU A 23 -30.03 -30.89 -6.56
CA LEU A 23 -31.45 -31.24 -6.54
C LEU A 23 -31.68 -32.76 -6.56
N GLY A 24 -30.93 -33.49 -7.39
CA GLY A 24 -30.99 -34.96 -7.43
C GLY A 24 -30.58 -35.61 -6.10
N LEU A 25 -29.53 -35.10 -5.46
CA LEU A 25 -29.09 -35.56 -4.13
C LEU A 25 -30.14 -35.29 -3.05
N LEU A 26 -30.83 -34.14 -3.11
CA LEU A 26 -31.91 -33.82 -2.19
C LEU A 26 -33.09 -34.78 -2.35
N ILE A 27 -33.50 -35.07 -3.59
CA ILE A 27 -34.59 -36.01 -3.88
C ILE A 27 -34.21 -37.42 -3.45
N LEU A 28 -33.03 -37.90 -3.83
CA LEU A 28 -32.54 -39.24 -3.48
C LEU A 28 -32.41 -39.39 -1.96
N GLY A 29 -31.81 -38.40 -1.28
CA GLY A 29 -31.68 -38.38 0.17
C GLY A 29 -33.04 -38.41 0.87
N SER A 30 -34.03 -37.67 0.35
CA SER A 30 -35.39 -37.64 0.90
C SER A 30 -36.11 -38.98 0.69
N CYS A 31 -35.94 -39.62 -0.47
CA CYS A 31 -36.50 -40.95 -0.72
C CYS A 31 -35.89 -42.02 0.18
N LEU A 32 -34.57 -41.99 0.37
CA LEU A 32 -33.87 -42.93 1.25
C LEU A 32 -34.25 -42.71 2.71
N TRP A 33 -34.40 -41.46 3.14
CA TRP A 33 -34.87 -41.09 4.48
C TRP A 33 -36.25 -41.70 4.80
N LEU A 34 -37.13 -41.76 3.81
CA LEU A 34 -38.49 -42.31 3.96
C LEU A 34 -38.54 -43.85 3.93
N GLN A 35 -37.46 -44.52 3.50
CA GLN A 35 -37.43 -45.98 3.29
C GLN A 35 -36.62 -46.75 4.33
N THR A 36 -35.75 -46.10 5.12
CA THR A 36 -34.84 -46.80 6.04
C THR A 36 -35.13 -46.50 7.52
N ASP A 37 -35.54 -47.52 8.28
CA ASP A 37 -35.88 -47.38 9.71
C ASP A 37 -34.66 -47.30 10.66
N THR A 38 -33.47 -47.73 10.23
CA THR A 38 -32.34 -48.00 11.17
C THR A 38 -31.02 -47.29 10.88
N SER A 39 -30.91 -46.45 9.83
CA SER A 39 -29.69 -45.66 9.59
C SER A 39 -29.93 -44.33 8.85
N HIS A 40 -30.66 -43.43 9.52
CA HIS A 40 -30.95 -42.08 9.02
C HIS A 40 -29.69 -41.24 8.73
N GLY A 41 -28.53 -41.56 9.30
CA GLY A 41 -27.32 -40.72 9.22
C GLY A 41 -26.89 -40.36 7.79
N TRP A 42 -26.76 -41.35 6.90
CA TRP A 42 -26.34 -41.11 5.51
C TRP A 42 -27.42 -40.39 4.69
N ALA A 43 -28.69 -40.72 4.93
CA ALA A 43 -29.81 -40.04 4.30
C ALA A 43 -29.89 -38.56 4.72
N SER A 44 -29.70 -38.23 6.01
CA SER A 44 -29.61 -36.83 6.47
C SER A 44 -28.48 -36.08 5.81
N ALA A 45 -27.32 -36.72 5.67
CA ALA A 45 -26.17 -36.07 5.06
C ALA A 45 -26.44 -35.70 3.59
N LEU A 46 -27.08 -36.60 2.83
CA LEU A 46 -27.46 -36.36 1.44
C LEU A 46 -28.51 -35.24 1.33
N VAL A 47 -29.52 -35.24 2.20
CA VAL A 47 -30.54 -34.18 2.26
C VAL A 47 -29.89 -32.85 2.62
N ALA A 48 -29.01 -32.81 3.62
CA ALA A 48 -28.33 -31.58 4.06
C ALA A 48 -27.44 -31.01 2.95
N VAL A 49 -26.62 -31.85 2.31
CA VAL A 49 -25.73 -31.42 1.21
C VAL A 49 -26.54 -30.97 -0.01
N GLY A 50 -27.60 -31.71 -0.37
CA GLY A 50 -28.49 -31.35 -1.47
C GLY A 50 -29.22 -30.02 -1.21
N ALA A 51 -29.75 -29.82 0.00
CA ALA A 51 -30.45 -28.61 0.40
C ALA A 51 -29.49 -27.40 0.44
N LEU A 52 -28.32 -27.53 1.08
CA LEU A 52 -27.32 -26.47 1.11
C LEU A 52 -26.84 -26.09 -0.30
N GLY A 53 -26.57 -27.09 -1.14
CA GLY A 53 -26.19 -26.89 -2.54
C GLY A 53 -27.28 -26.19 -3.36
N LEU A 54 -28.55 -26.54 -3.14
CA LEU A 54 -29.67 -25.90 -3.83
C LEU A 54 -29.87 -24.45 -3.37
N VAL A 55 -29.82 -24.19 -2.06
CA VAL A 55 -29.95 -22.84 -1.49
C VAL A 55 -28.82 -21.92 -1.98
N THR A 56 -27.58 -22.42 -1.95
CA THR A 56 -26.41 -21.68 -2.47
C THR A 56 -26.50 -21.44 -3.96
N GLY A 57 -26.91 -22.43 -4.75
CA GLY A 57 -27.12 -22.26 -6.19
C GLY A 57 -28.24 -21.28 -6.55
N LEU A 58 -29.35 -21.29 -5.81
CA LEU A 58 -30.43 -20.31 -5.98
C LEU A 58 -29.98 -18.89 -5.60
N ARG A 59 -29.14 -18.75 -4.57
CA ARG A 59 -28.51 -17.49 -4.20
C ARG A 59 -27.55 -17.00 -5.30
N ASP A 60 -26.73 -17.89 -5.85
CA ASP A 60 -25.78 -17.59 -6.92
C ASP A 60 -26.47 -17.10 -8.20
N LEU A 61 -27.64 -17.65 -8.53
CA LEU A 61 -28.45 -17.24 -9.67
C LEU A 61 -29.08 -15.85 -9.48
N ARG A 62 -29.47 -15.50 -8.25
CA ARG A 62 -30.16 -14.22 -7.93
C ARG A 62 -29.22 -13.04 -7.74
N GLN A 63 -28.00 -13.29 -7.28
CA GLN A 63 -27.06 -12.20 -6.98
C GLN A 63 -26.54 -11.52 -8.27
N THR A 64 -26.25 -10.22 -8.18
CA THR A 64 -25.81 -9.38 -9.30
C THR A 64 -24.33 -8.98 -9.24
N ARG A 65 -23.61 -9.33 -8.18
CA ARG A 65 -22.22 -8.89 -7.90
C ARG A 65 -21.16 -9.71 -8.63
N HIS A 66 -21.37 -11.02 -8.80
CA HIS A 66 -20.38 -11.94 -9.36
C HIS A 66 -20.93 -12.66 -10.60
N ALA A 67 -20.54 -12.20 -11.79
CA ALA A 67 -20.98 -12.77 -13.06
C ALA A 67 -20.64 -14.28 -13.20
N LEU A 68 -19.51 -14.72 -12.63
CA LEU A 68 -19.08 -16.11 -12.69
C LEU A 68 -20.01 -17.05 -11.91
N LEU A 69 -20.35 -16.71 -10.65
CA LEU A 69 -21.25 -17.51 -9.82
C LEU A 69 -22.65 -17.60 -10.44
N ARG A 70 -23.11 -16.51 -11.07
CA ARG A 70 -24.39 -16.49 -11.78
C ARG A 70 -24.42 -17.40 -13.00
N ASN A 71 -23.29 -17.50 -13.71
CA ASN A 71 -23.16 -18.35 -14.89
C ASN A 71 -22.88 -19.81 -14.55
N TYR A 72 -22.24 -20.10 -13.40
CA TYR A 72 -21.88 -21.44 -12.94
C TYR A 72 -22.23 -21.63 -11.45
N PRO A 73 -23.53 -21.83 -11.11
CA PRO A 73 -23.99 -21.93 -9.73
C PRO A 73 -23.38 -23.12 -8.99
N VAL A 74 -23.05 -22.94 -7.71
CA VAL A 74 -22.40 -23.94 -6.83
C VAL A 74 -20.95 -24.24 -7.23
N ILE A 75 -20.68 -24.67 -8.47
CA ILE A 75 -19.34 -25.07 -8.92
C ILE A 75 -18.36 -23.88 -9.01
N GLY A 76 -18.87 -22.67 -9.26
CA GLY A 76 -18.04 -21.47 -9.31
C GLY A 76 -17.31 -21.18 -7.98
N HIS A 77 -17.83 -21.66 -6.85
CA HIS A 77 -17.17 -21.54 -5.54
C HIS A 77 -15.87 -22.34 -5.45
N LEU A 78 -15.73 -23.44 -6.19
CA LEU A 78 -14.49 -24.21 -6.25
C LEU A 78 -13.33 -23.38 -6.82
N ARG A 79 -13.62 -22.44 -7.73
CA ARG A 79 -12.59 -21.53 -8.24
C ARG A 79 -12.01 -20.68 -7.12
N PHE A 80 -12.86 -20.12 -6.26
CA PHE A 80 -12.42 -19.28 -5.14
C PHE A 80 -11.72 -20.10 -4.06
N LEU A 81 -12.19 -21.33 -3.82
CA LEU A 81 -11.50 -22.27 -2.94
C LEU A 81 -10.09 -22.59 -3.47
N PHE A 82 -9.96 -22.91 -4.76
CA PHE A 82 -8.65 -23.15 -5.35
C PHE A 82 -7.81 -21.88 -5.42
N GLU A 83 -8.40 -20.70 -5.64
CA GLU A 83 -7.67 -19.43 -5.58
C GLU A 83 -7.11 -19.16 -4.18
N TRP A 84 -7.85 -19.56 -3.14
CA TRP A 84 -7.44 -19.45 -1.74
C TRP A 84 -6.33 -20.44 -1.36
N ILE A 85 -6.40 -21.71 -1.80
CA ILE A 85 -5.42 -22.78 -1.50
C ILE A 85 -4.19 -22.76 -2.44
N ARG A 86 -4.32 -22.09 -3.60
CA ARG A 86 -3.28 -22.04 -4.63
C ARG A 86 -1.93 -21.46 -4.14
N PRO A 87 -1.86 -20.41 -3.30
CA PRO A 87 -0.59 -19.92 -2.77
C PRO A 87 0.22 -21.00 -2.05
N GLU A 88 -0.44 -21.80 -1.21
CA GLU A 88 0.14 -22.86 -0.40
C GLU A 88 0.60 -24.01 -1.30
N ILE A 89 -0.26 -24.49 -2.20
CA ILE A 89 0.12 -25.56 -3.14
C ILE A 89 1.32 -25.14 -3.99
N ARG A 90 1.37 -23.88 -4.46
CA ARG A 90 2.49 -23.44 -5.30
C ARG A 90 3.78 -23.18 -4.53
N GLN A 91 3.70 -22.62 -3.31
CA GLN A 91 4.87 -22.38 -2.45
C GLN A 91 5.63 -23.68 -2.16
N TYR A 92 4.93 -24.80 -2.05
CA TYR A 92 5.53 -26.10 -1.72
C TYR A 92 5.80 -26.99 -2.94
N PHE A 93 5.09 -26.82 -4.07
CA PHE A 93 5.15 -27.80 -5.16
C PHE A 93 5.46 -27.28 -6.57
N LEU A 94 5.23 -26.00 -6.93
CA LEU A 94 5.03 -25.64 -8.35
C LEU A 94 5.50 -24.21 -8.76
N GLU A 95 6.73 -23.80 -8.42
CA GLU A 95 7.47 -22.60 -8.92
C GLU A 95 7.38 -21.30 -8.10
N SER A 96 8.50 -20.55 -8.15
CA SER A 96 8.74 -19.26 -7.50
C SER A 96 8.05 -18.09 -8.22
N ASP A 97 7.74 -17.01 -7.49
CA ASP A 97 7.01 -15.83 -7.99
C ASP A 97 7.69 -15.09 -9.19
N GLY A 98 8.91 -15.48 -9.55
CA GLY A 98 9.76 -14.85 -10.57
C GLY A 98 9.63 -15.39 -11.99
N GLU A 99 8.97 -16.53 -12.23
CA GLU A 99 8.87 -17.06 -13.60
C GLU A 99 7.86 -16.27 -14.45
N ALA A 100 8.36 -15.71 -15.54
CA ALA A 100 7.64 -14.80 -16.41
C ALA A 100 7.38 -15.41 -17.78
N VAL A 101 6.10 -15.61 -18.16
CA VAL A 101 5.57 -15.24 -19.50
C VAL A 101 4.02 -15.10 -19.45
N PRO A 102 3.39 -14.06 -20.05
CA PRO A 102 3.95 -12.78 -20.51
C PRO A 102 4.02 -11.71 -19.41
N PHE A 103 3.40 -11.93 -18.25
CA PHE A 103 3.45 -11.02 -17.10
C PHE A 103 3.55 -11.82 -15.79
N SER A 104 4.41 -11.36 -14.88
CA SER A 104 4.53 -11.97 -13.56
C SER A 104 3.21 -11.87 -12.78
N ARG A 105 3.01 -12.74 -11.79
CA ARG A 105 1.81 -12.65 -10.93
C ARG A 105 1.77 -11.32 -10.19
N GLN A 106 2.92 -10.79 -9.79
CA GLN A 106 3.01 -9.49 -9.12
C GLN A 106 2.48 -8.37 -10.03
N GLN A 107 2.89 -8.36 -11.30
CA GLN A 107 2.39 -7.39 -12.28
C GLN A 107 0.87 -7.50 -12.47
N ARG A 108 0.33 -8.72 -12.58
CA ARG A 108 -1.12 -8.92 -12.72
C ARG A 108 -1.89 -8.52 -11.46
N SER A 109 -1.38 -8.87 -10.29
CA SER A 109 -2.01 -8.55 -9.00
C SER A 109 -2.03 -7.04 -8.76
N LEU A 110 -0.94 -6.34 -9.11
CA LEU A 110 -0.86 -4.89 -9.10
C LEU A 110 -1.95 -4.26 -9.99
N VAL A 111 -2.11 -4.75 -11.22
CA VAL A 111 -3.15 -4.25 -12.15
C VAL A 111 -4.55 -4.48 -11.58
N TYR A 112 -4.83 -5.67 -11.02
CA TYR A 112 -6.14 -5.97 -10.42
C TYR A 112 -6.43 -5.11 -9.17
N GLN A 113 -5.46 -4.94 -8.28
CA GLN A 113 -5.61 -4.10 -7.08
C GLN A 113 -5.89 -2.65 -7.46
N ARG A 114 -5.13 -2.10 -8.40
CA ARG A 114 -5.37 -0.75 -8.94
C ARG A 114 -6.74 -0.61 -9.59
N SER A 115 -7.19 -1.61 -10.37
CA SER A 115 -8.52 -1.57 -11.00
C SER A 115 -9.67 -1.59 -9.99
N LYS A 116 -9.42 -2.07 -8.78
CA LYS A 116 -10.40 -2.16 -7.69
C LYS A 116 -10.26 -1.04 -6.66
N ALA A 117 -9.34 -0.09 -6.86
CA ALA A 117 -8.95 0.90 -5.87
C ALA A 117 -8.56 0.28 -4.51
N GLU A 118 -8.03 -0.95 -4.53
CA GLU A 118 -7.50 -1.63 -3.35
C GLU A 118 -6.03 -1.21 -3.13
N PRO A 119 -5.55 -1.15 -1.86
CA PRO A 119 -4.16 -0.85 -1.58
C PRO A 119 -3.22 -1.82 -2.30
N ASP A 120 -2.43 -1.31 -3.25
CA ASP A 120 -1.48 -2.07 -4.07
C ASP A 120 -0.10 -2.25 -3.39
N LYS A 121 -0.04 -1.95 -2.09
CA LYS A 121 1.22 -1.76 -1.34
C LYS A 121 1.49 -2.93 -0.40
N ARG A 122 2.54 -3.69 -0.70
CA ARG A 122 3.21 -4.57 0.28
C ARG A 122 4.53 -3.88 0.69
N PRO A 123 4.69 -3.46 1.96
CA PRO A 123 5.95 -2.92 2.44
C PRO A 123 6.94 -4.08 2.61
N PHE A 124 7.64 -4.40 1.54
CA PHE A 124 8.70 -5.39 1.53
C PHE A 124 9.90 -4.80 0.78
N GLY A 125 11.11 -5.19 1.16
CA GLY A 125 12.34 -4.76 0.48
C GLY A 125 12.37 -5.19 -0.99
N THR A 126 13.47 -4.91 -1.69
CA THR A 126 13.63 -5.40 -3.06
C THR A 126 13.54 -6.92 -3.08
N GLN A 127 12.59 -7.45 -3.86
CA GLN A 127 12.52 -8.88 -4.17
C GLN A 127 13.40 -9.24 -5.38
N LYS A 128 13.96 -8.24 -6.06
CA LYS A 128 14.90 -8.47 -7.16
C LYS A 128 16.20 -9.00 -6.56
N ASN A 129 16.73 -10.05 -7.18
CA ASN A 129 18.09 -10.48 -6.90
C ASN A 129 19.05 -9.43 -7.44
N VAL A 130 19.45 -8.50 -6.59
CA VAL A 130 20.38 -7.43 -6.98
C VAL A 130 21.75 -7.99 -7.38
N MET A 131 22.09 -9.20 -6.94
CA MET A 131 23.36 -9.87 -7.27
C MET A 131 23.31 -10.66 -8.59
N GLU A 132 22.19 -10.65 -9.30
CA GLU A 132 22.04 -11.36 -10.57
C GLU A 132 22.91 -10.73 -11.67
N ALA A 133 23.45 -11.56 -12.55
CA ALA A 133 24.23 -11.10 -13.70
C ALA A 133 23.38 -10.18 -14.60
N GLY A 134 23.88 -8.99 -14.89
CA GLY A 134 23.17 -7.96 -15.66
C GLY A 134 22.33 -7.00 -14.82
N HIS A 135 22.25 -7.18 -13.50
CA HIS A 135 21.74 -6.13 -12.62
C HIS A 135 22.80 -5.05 -12.43
N GLU A 136 22.51 -3.84 -12.89
CA GLU A 136 23.42 -2.70 -12.79
C GLU A 136 23.06 -1.83 -11.58
N TRP A 137 24.07 -1.43 -10.81
CA TRP A 137 23.95 -0.40 -9.79
C TRP A 137 25.14 0.56 -9.88
N LEU A 138 24.96 1.75 -9.31
CA LEU A 138 26.03 2.74 -9.20
C LEU A 138 26.67 2.63 -7.82
N ASN A 139 27.96 2.29 -7.79
CA ASN A 139 28.76 2.34 -6.57
C ASN A 139 29.48 3.68 -6.46
N HIS A 140 29.84 4.06 -5.23
CA HIS A 140 30.72 5.20 -5.03
C HIS A 140 32.08 4.92 -5.69
N SER A 141 32.65 5.92 -6.39
CA SER A 141 33.99 5.77 -6.97
C SER A 141 35.02 5.62 -5.85
N LEU A 142 35.90 4.62 -5.97
CA LEU A 142 37.07 4.47 -5.09
C LEU A 142 38.20 5.44 -5.45
N GLN A 143 38.10 6.11 -6.60
CA GLN A 143 39.02 7.13 -7.05
C GLN A 143 38.30 8.49 -7.02
N PRO A 144 38.39 9.24 -5.91
CA PRO A 144 37.81 10.57 -5.84
C PRO A 144 38.54 11.51 -6.82
N SER A 145 37.77 12.34 -7.51
CA SER A 145 38.31 13.42 -8.34
C SER A 145 38.50 14.68 -7.48
N THR A 146 39.54 15.45 -7.75
CA THR A 146 39.79 16.73 -7.07
C THR A 146 39.06 17.84 -7.81
N VAL A 147 38.03 18.41 -7.17
CA VAL A 147 37.32 19.59 -7.67
C VAL A 147 38.04 20.86 -7.21
N ALA A 148 38.22 21.81 -8.12
CA ALA A 148 38.93 23.06 -7.85
C ALA A 148 38.22 23.97 -6.84
N SER A 149 36.88 23.90 -6.79
CA SER A 149 36.05 24.61 -5.83
C SER A 149 34.99 23.67 -5.26
N HIS A 150 34.65 23.90 -3.99
CA HIS A 150 33.59 23.20 -3.27
C HIS A 150 32.41 24.13 -2.97
N ASP A 151 32.47 25.39 -3.45
CA ASP A 151 31.48 26.43 -3.20
C ASP A 151 30.40 26.43 -4.30
N PHE A 152 29.69 25.31 -4.40
CA PHE A 152 28.58 25.16 -5.35
C PHE A 152 27.29 25.72 -4.73
N ARG A 153 27.13 27.04 -4.80
CA ARG A 153 26.01 27.72 -4.16
C ARG A 153 25.23 28.60 -5.12
N ILE A 154 23.93 28.70 -4.85
CA ILE A 154 23.00 29.55 -5.59
C ILE A 154 22.24 30.43 -4.62
N ARG A 155 21.94 31.67 -5.03
CA ARG A 155 21.08 32.55 -4.23
C ARG A 155 19.61 32.29 -4.56
N ILE A 156 18.85 31.95 -3.53
CA ILE A 156 17.39 31.77 -3.60
C ILE A 156 16.74 32.95 -2.85
N GLY A 157 15.75 33.57 -3.48
CA GLY A 157 15.05 34.76 -2.98
C GLY A 157 15.37 36.01 -3.80
N GLY A 158 14.33 36.62 -4.37
CA GLY A 158 14.41 37.89 -5.12
C GLY A 158 14.22 39.12 -4.23
N GLU A 159 13.93 40.27 -4.84
CA GLU A 159 13.81 41.57 -4.16
C GLU A 159 12.76 41.61 -3.04
N ARG A 160 11.69 40.80 -3.16
CA ARG A 160 10.62 40.70 -2.16
C ARG A 160 10.88 39.69 -1.05
N CYS A 161 12.00 38.97 -1.09
CA CYS A 161 12.36 37.99 -0.07
C CYS A 161 13.10 38.69 1.07
N SER A 162 12.51 38.68 2.27
CA SER A 162 13.13 39.23 3.47
C SER A 162 14.26 38.35 4.02
N GLN A 163 14.28 37.07 3.67
CA GLN A 163 15.26 36.08 4.14
C GLN A 163 15.92 35.32 2.99
N PRO A 164 16.65 36.00 2.10
CA PRO A 164 17.25 35.36 0.93
C PRO A 164 18.39 34.42 1.37
N TYR A 165 18.42 33.22 0.79
CA TYR A 165 19.31 32.15 1.20
C TYR A 165 20.38 31.89 0.13
N SER A 166 21.65 31.86 0.54
CA SER A 166 22.70 31.24 -0.29
C SER A 166 22.61 29.74 -0.04
N ALA A 167 22.02 28.99 -0.95
CA ALA A 167 21.80 27.55 -0.83
C ALA A 167 22.95 26.77 -1.44
N SER A 168 23.39 25.71 -0.78
CA SER A 168 24.21 24.68 -1.43
C SER A 168 23.40 23.98 -2.52
N LEU A 169 24.04 23.55 -3.61
CA LEU A 169 23.41 22.63 -4.58
C LEU A 169 23.19 21.24 -3.99
N PHE A 170 23.98 20.85 -2.99
CA PHE A 170 23.85 19.60 -2.26
C PHE A 170 23.23 19.87 -0.89
N ASN A 171 22.05 19.30 -0.62
CA ASN A 171 21.32 19.40 0.64
C ASN A 171 20.90 18.01 1.11
N ILE A 172 20.43 17.90 2.36
CA ILE A 172 19.86 16.66 2.88
C ILE A 172 18.38 16.59 2.50
N SER A 173 17.98 15.52 1.82
CA SER A 173 16.61 15.32 1.33
C SER A 173 15.62 14.93 2.43
N ALA A 174 14.34 15.13 2.11
CA ALA A 174 13.20 14.99 3.00
C ALA A 174 13.06 13.59 3.61
N MET A 175 13.15 13.51 4.95
CA MET A 175 12.75 12.33 5.71
C MET A 175 12.19 12.72 7.08
N SER A 176 10.90 12.45 7.30
CA SER A 176 10.18 12.90 8.49
C SER A 176 10.71 12.35 9.83
N PHE A 177 10.67 13.18 10.87
CA PHE A 177 10.71 12.69 12.24
C PHE A 177 9.52 11.75 12.52
N GLY A 178 9.82 10.57 13.09
CA GLY A 178 8.92 9.43 13.19
C GLY A 178 9.22 8.32 12.17
N ALA A 179 9.73 8.68 10.98
CA ALA A 179 10.38 7.73 10.08
C ALA A 179 11.87 7.56 10.44
N LEU A 180 12.54 8.67 10.78
CA LEU A 180 13.87 8.70 11.37
C LEU A 180 13.82 8.90 12.88
N SER A 181 14.86 8.43 13.57
CA SER A 181 15.04 8.63 15.01
C SER A 181 15.50 10.05 15.34
N ALA A 182 15.30 10.45 16.61
CA ALA A 182 15.78 11.73 17.14
C ALA A 182 17.28 11.96 16.88
N ASN A 183 18.10 10.93 17.10
CA ASN A 183 19.56 11.00 16.91
C ASN A 183 19.93 11.20 15.44
N ALA A 184 19.20 10.56 14.51
CA ALA A 184 19.42 10.75 13.08
C ALA A 184 19.11 12.19 12.68
N ILE A 185 17.96 12.74 13.10
CA ILE A 185 17.58 14.13 12.81
C ILE A 185 18.61 15.13 13.35
N GLN A 186 19.05 14.96 14.60
CA GLN A 186 20.08 15.81 15.20
C GLN A 186 21.40 15.72 14.42
N SER A 187 21.85 14.51 14.10
CA SER A 187 23.10 14.30 13.36
C SER A 187 23.07 14.95 11.97
N LEU A 188 21.95 14.79 11.25
CA LEU A 188 21.74 15.40 9.94
C LEU A 188 21.73 16.93 10.05
N ASN A 189 20.98 17.51 11.00
CA ASN A 189 20.95 18.96 11.18
C ASN A 189 22.31 19.53 11.64
N GLY A 190 23.04 18.81 12.51
CA GLY A 190 24.39 19.18 12.91
C GLY A 190 25.38 19.15 11.73
N GLY A 191 25.24 18.18 10.83
CA GLY A 191 25.96 18.16 9.56
C GLY A 191 25.61 19.35 8.66
N ALA A 192 24.33 19.66 8.54
CA ALA A 192 23.82 20.82 7.79
C ALA A 192 24.36 22.15 8.31
N GLN A 193 24.40 22.34 9.62
CA GLN A 193 25.00 23.53 10.24
C GLN A 193 26.50 23.65 9.91
N ARG A 194 27.26 22.54 10.06
CA ARG A 194 28.71 22.54 9.85
C ARG A 194 29.10 22.72 8.39
N GLY A 195 28.32 22.13 7.47
CA GLY A 195 28.57 22.21 6.03
C GLY A 195 27.88 23.39 5.35
N GLY A 196 27.09 24.18 6.08
CA GLY A 196 26.35 25.30 5.53
C GLY A 196 25.35 24.90 4.45
N PHE A 197 24.73 23.72 4.52
CA PHE A 197 23.66 23.30 3.61
C PHE A 197 22.35 23.13 4.38
N ALA A 198 21.25 22.92 3.68
CA ALA A 198 19.93 22.77 4.29
C ALA A 198 19.61 21.30 4.61
N HIS A 199 18.81 21.11 5.65
CA HIS A 199 18.19 19.82 5.99
C HIS A 199 16.68 19.91 5.81
N ASP A 200 16.14 19.08 4.93
CA ASP A 200 14.71 18.99 4.74
C ASP A 200 14.02 18.15 5.83
N THR A 201 12.98 18.70 6.44
CA THR A 201 12.27 18.07 7.57
C THR A 201 11.40 16.88 7.19
N GLY A 202 11.06 16.75 5.90
CA GLY A 202 9.97 15.91 5.43
C GLY A 202 8.59 16.33 5.97
N GLU A 203 7.55 15.59 5.55
CA GLU A 203 6.14 15.85 5.94
C GLU A 203 5.89 15.86 7.47
N GLY A 204 6.81 15.38 8.30
CA GLY A 204 6.64 15.31 9.76
C GLY A 204 6.72 16.65 10.48
N SER A 205 6.96 17.74 9.75
CA SER A 205 7.19 19.09 10.27
C SER A 205 8.45 19.23 11.14
N ILE A 206 8.63 20.42 11.72
CA ILE A 206 9.85 20.81 12.42
C ILE A 206 9.80 20.34 13.89
N SER A 207 10.45 19.21 14.19
CA SER A 207 10.59 18.72 15.57
C SER A 207 11.68 19.47 16.36
N VAL A 208 11.66 19.34 17.69
CA VAL A 208 12.71 19.88 18.59
C VAL A 208 14.12 19.43 18.20
N HIS A 209 14.25 18.22 17.64
CA HIS A 209 15.52 17.66 17.20
C HIS A 209 16.12 18.39 16.00
N HIS A 210 15.29 18.99 15.14
CA HIS A 210 15.77 19.85 14.04
C HIS A 210 16.36 21.16 14.57
N ARG A 211 15.91 21.60 15.74
CA ARG A 211 16.30 22.90 16.32
C ARG A 211 17.66 22.87 17.02
N VAL A 212 18.07 21.71 17.54
CA VAL A 212 19.21 21.56 18.46
C VAL A 212 20.51 22.20 17.95
N HIS A 213 20.85 22.00 16.68
CA HIS A 213 22.13 22.46 16.13
C HIS A 213 22.04 23.72 15.28
N GLY A 214 20.84 24.25 15.03
CA GLY A 214 20.62 25.49 14.29
C GLY A 214 20.90 25.42 12.79
N GLY A 215 21.12 24.22 12.22
CA GLY A 215 21.34 24.04 10.78
C GLY A 215 20.14 24.51 9.97
N GLY A 216 20.37 25.15 8.83
CA GLY A 216 19.30 25.66 7.96
C GLY A 216 18.32 24.56 7.56
N LEU A 217 17.03 24.88 7.51
CA LEU A 217 15.96 23.93 7.21
C LEU A 217 15.28 24.25 5.88
N VAL A 218 14.90 23.18 5.18
CA VAL A 218 13.79 23.21 4.23
C VAL A 218 12.58 22.65 4.96
N TRP A 219 11.57 23.46 5.17
CA TRP A 219 10.35 23.00 5.82
C TRP A 219 9.39 22.43 4.77
N GLU A 220 9.26 21.11 4.74
CA GLU A 220 8.37 20.42 3.82
C GLU A 220 6.93 20.39 4.36
N ILE A 221 5.99 20.84 3.53
CA ILE A 221 4.56 20.85 3.79
C ILE A 221 3.88 19.91 2.79
N GLY A 222 3.32 18.82 3.30
CA GLY A 222 2.46 17.90 2.55
C GLY A 222 0.97 18.18 2.76
N SER A 223 0.12 17.30 2.24
CA SER A 223 -1.35 17.41 2.31
C SER A 223 -1.92 17.39 3.73
N GLY A 224 -1.18 16.87 4.71
CA GLY A 224 -1.59 16.86 6.12
C GLY A 224 -1.39 18.20 6.85
N TYR A 225 -0.78 19.20 6.21
CA TYR A 225 -0.45 20.52 6.78
C TYR A 225 0.22 20.45 8.17
N PHE A 226 1.05 19.44 8.41
CA PHE A 226 1.67 19.25 9.73
C PHE A 226 2.56 20.44 10.10
N GLY A 227 2.36 20.96 11.32
CA GLY A 227 2.97 22.21 11.81
C GLY A 227 2.35 23.51 11.29
N CYS A 228 1.34 23.44 10.40
CA CYS A 228 0.56 24.60 9.99
C CYS A 228 -0.93 24.28 9.81
N ARG A 229 -1.44 23.34 10.59
CA ARG A 229 -2.84 22.93 10.59
C ARG A 229 -3.61 23.41 11.81
N ASN A 230 -4.90 23.60 11.62
CA ASN A 230 -5.90 23.61 12.67
C ASN A 230 -6.14 22.18 13.19
N ASP A 231 -6.86 22.09 14.31
CA ASP A 231 -7.20 20.81 14.92
C ASP A 231 -8.11 19.97 13.99
N ASP A 232 -8.94 20.64 13.19
CA ASP A 232 -9.78 20.03 12.14
C ASP A 232 -9.01 19.60 10.87
N GLY A 233 -7.70 19.87 10.80
CA GLY A 233 -6.84 19.53 9.66
C GLY A 233 -6.81 20.54 8.52
N THR A 234 -7.56 21.63 8.60
CA THR A 234 -7.47 22.74 7.64
C THR A 234 -6.21 23.57 7.86
N PHE A 235 -5.83 24.36 6.86
CA PHE A 235 -4.65 25.24 6.93
C PHE A 235 -4.83 26.36 7.98
N ASN A 236 -3.78 26.61 8.76
CA ASN A 236 -3.69 27.68 9.73
C ASN A 236 -2.59 28.68 9.33
N ALA A 237 -3.01 29.88 8.93
CA ALA A 237 -2.12 30.94 8.44
C ALA A 237 -1.18 31.49 9.53
N GLU A 238 -1.61 31.53 10.79
CA GLU A 238 -0.82 32.04 11.91
C GLU A 238 0.34 31.10 12.23
N LYS A 239 0.05 29.80 12.38
CA LYS A 239 1.06 28.74 12.57
C LYS A 239 2.01 28.67 11.38
N PHE A 240 1.48 28.81 10.16
CA PHE A 240 2.32 28.92 8.97
C PHE A 240 3.27 30.10 9.05
N SER A 241 2.77 31.30 9.34
CA SER A 241 3.60 32.50 9.45
C SER A 241 4.66 32.37 10.53
N ALA A 242 4.31 31.79 11.69
CA ALA A 242 5.25 31.59 12.79
C ALA A 242 6.42 30.67 12.38
N ASN A 243 6.14 29.54 11.72
CA ASN A 243 7.18 28.62 11.25
C ASN A 243 7.95 29.18 10.05
N ALA A 244 7.25 29.79 9.08
CA ALA A 244 7.85 30.33 7.85
C ALA A 244 8.82 31.50 8.11
N THR A 245 8.60 32.26 9.19
CA THR A 245 9.45 33.41 9.55
C THR A 245 10.58 33.06 10.51
N ASP A 246 10.62 31.82 10.99
CA ASP A 246 11.69 31.32 11.84
C ASP A 246 13.06 31.44 11.13
N PRO A 247 14.08 32.06 11.75
CA PRO A 247 15.38 32.27 11.11
C PRO A 247 16.08 30.98 10.67
N GLN A 248 15.74 29.82 11.25
CA GLN A 248 16.31 28.54 10.85
C GLN A 248 15.67 28.01 9.55
N VAL A 249 14.42 28.39 9.25
CA VAL A 249 13.72 27.99 8.02
C VAL A 249 14.21 28.85 6.87
N LYS A 250 14.90 28.21 5.93
CA LYS A 250 15.52 28.89 4.76
C LYS A 250 14.68 28.76 3.52
N LEU A 251 13.94 27.65 3.39
CA LEU A 251 13.07 27.34 2.26
C LEU A 251 11.82 26.63 2.77
N ILE A 252 10.76 26.68 1.98
CA ILE A 252 9.53 25.92 2.20
C ILE A 252 9.31 25.07 0.96
N GLU A 253 9.20 23.75 1.15
CA GLU A 253 8.89 22.81 0.07
C GLU A 253 7.40 22.44 0.14
N LEU A 254 6.68 22.64 -0.98
CA LEU A 254 5.31 22.17 -1.11
C LEU A 254 5.32 20.82 -1.80
N LYS A 255 5.10 19.77 -1.02
CA LYS A 255 5.13 18.40 -1.53
C LYS A 255 3.79 18.03 -2.14
N LEU A 256 3.77 17.97 -3.47
CA LEU A 256 2.60 17.56 -4.24
C LEU A 256 2.47 16.02 -4.36
N SER A 257 3.60 15.31 -4.35
CA SER A 257 3.64 13.85 -4.52
C SER A 257 5.02 13.31 -4.11
N GLN A 258 5.12 12.01 -3.83
CA GLN A 258 6.39 11.30 -3.70
C GLN A 258 6.53 10.17 -4.70
N GLY A 259 7.73 10.03 -5.30
CA GLY A 259 8.01 8.97 -6.29
C GLY A 259 7.78 7.55 -5.78
N ALA A 260 7.92 7.31 -4.47
CA ALA A 260 7.65 6.01 -3.86
C ALA A 260 6.16 5.66 -3.80
N LYS A 261 5.26 6.66 -3.75
CA LYS A 261 3.80 6.47 -3.57
C LYS A 261 3.01 7.60 -4.25
N PRO A 262 2.97 7.68 -5.59
CA PRO A 262 2.18 8.70 -6.26
C PRO A 262 0.68 8.54 -5.94
N GLY A 263 0.01 9.66 -5.63
CA GLY A 263 -1.45 9.72 -5.41
C GLY A 263 -1.96 9.24 -4.05
N HIS A 264 -1.12 9.22 -3.01
CA HIS A 264 -1.57 8.96 -1.63
C HIS A 264 -0.79 9.82 -0.63
N GLY A 265 -1.48 10.35 0.38
CA GLY A 265 -0.84 10.99 1.54
C GLY A 265 -0.06 10.00 2.42
N GLY A 266 0.91 10.53 3.18
CA GLY A 266 1.62 9.78 4.21
C GLY A 266 0.68 9.21 5.27
N VAL A 267 1.02 8.03 5.83
CA VAL A 267 0.33 7.45 6.99
C VAL A 267 1.36 7.14 8.06
N LEU A 268 1.17 7.70 9.26
CA LEU A 268 1.90 7.31 10.46
C LEU A 268 0.91 6.69 11.46
N PRO A 269 1.05 5.39 11.80
CA PRO A 269 0.19 4.74 12.78
C PRO A 269 0.27 5.41 14.16
N GLY A 270 -0.87 5.52 14.83
CA GLY A 270 -1.07 6.12 16.14
C GLY A 270 -0.13 5.61 17.23
N PRO A 271 0.19 4.30 17.31
CA PRO A 271 1.19 3.80 18.27
C PRO A 271 2.59 4.40 18.11
N LYS A 272 2.90 5.00 16.95
CA LYS A 272 4.16 5.73 16.72
C LYS A 272 4.03 7.23 16.97
N VAL A 273 2.83 7.75 17.21
CA VAL A 273 2.58 9.17 17.49
C VAL A 273 2.79 9.40 18.98
N THR A 274 4.05 9.51 19.38
CA THR A 274 4.46 9.88 20.74
C THR A 274 4.15 11.36 21.03
N ALA A 275 4.18 11.78 22.29
CA ALA A 275 4.06 13.19 22.67
C ALA A 275 4.97 14.14 21.87
N GLU A 276 6.21 13.75 21.56
CA GLU A 276 7.14 14.55 20.76
C GLU A 276 6.70 14.68 19.30
N ILE A 277 6.18 13.60 18.71
CA ILE A 277 5.69 13.59 17.34
C ILE A 277 4.38 14.37 17.24
N ALA A 278 3.50 14.20 18.24
CA ALA A 278 2.26 14.96 18.39
C ALA A 278 2.52 16.47 18.43
N ALA A 279 3.47 16.90 19.26
CA ALA A 279 3.87 18.30 19.38
C ALA A 279 4.46 18.85 18.07
N ALA A 280 5.35 18.09 17.42
CA ALA A 280 5.96 18.52 16.15
C ALA A 280 4.90 18.66 15.03
N ARG A 281 3.94 17.74 14.96
CA ARG A 281 2.95 17.70 13.87
C ARG A 281 1.71 18.55 14.14
N GLY A 282 1.46 18.94 15.39
CA GLY A 282 0.23 19.60 15.81
C GLY A 282 -0.98 18.66 15.73
N VAL A 283 -0.83 17.44 16.26
CA VAL A 283 -1.86 16.38 16.27
C VAL A 283 -1.97 15.75 17.65
N PRO A 284 -3.08 15.07 17.99
CA PRO A 284 -3.22 14.34 19.25
C PRO A 284 -2.25 13.15 19.35
N GLU A 285 -1.73 12.89 20.56
CA GLU A 285 -0.93 11.71 20.85
C GLU A 285 -1.74 10.41 20.66
N GLY A 286 -1.10 9.37 20.12
CA GLY A 286 -1.72 8.04 19.97
C GLY A 286 -2.72 7.90 18.82
N VAL A 287 -3.03 8.97 18.07
CA VAL A 287 -4.01 8.96 16.98
C VAL A 287 -3.34 8.76 15.63
N ASP A 288 -3.90 7.88 14.79
CA ASP A 288 -3.43 7.66 13.42
C ASP A 288 -3.34 8.98 12.64
N CYS A 289 -2.17 9.27 12.09
CA CYS A 289 -1.94 10.43 11.24
C CYS A 289 -2.07 10.01 9.78
N VAL A 290 -3.25 10.21 9.20
CA VAL A 290 -3.52 9.99 7.78
C VAL A 290 -3.54 11.34 7.07
N SER A 291 -2.60 11.56 6.15
CA SER A 291 -2.62 12.72 5.27
C SER A 291 -3.62 12.49 4.12
N PRO A 292 -4.40 13.50 3.73
CA PRO A 292 -5.26 13.43 2.53
C PRO A 292 -4.46 13.04 1.27
N ALA A 293 -5.10 12.34 0.34
CA ALA A 293 -4.53 11.99 -0.96
C ALA A 293 -4.67 13.13 -1.98
#